data_AF-A0A2H9MCL8-F1
#
_entry.id   AF-A0A2H9MCL8-F1
#
_cell.length_a   1.000
_cell.length_b   1.000
_cell.length_c   1.000
_cell.angle_alpha   90.00
_cell.angle_beta   90.00
_cell.angle_gamma   90.00
#
_symmetry.space_group_name_H-M   'P 1'
#
loop_
_entity.id
_entity.type
_entity.pdbx_description
1 polymer ?
#
loop_
_entity_poly.entity_id
_entity_poly.type
_entity_poly.pdbx_seq_one_letter_code
_entity_poly.pdbx_strand_id
1 'polypeptide(L)' 'SPVVSSDGTLYVGVWGNYLYALNPNGTLKWRFEGLKQEKGVTVLSSPAIAEDGTIYIGMWDDYLYAIGEK' A
#
# COMPACT_ATOMS: atom_id res chain seq x y z
N SER A 1 -8.29 3.43 -5.07
CA SER A 1 -9.23 2.98 -4.02
C SER A 1 -8.46 2.33 -2.88
N PRO A 2 -8.96 2.32 -1.64
CA PRO A 2 -8.33 1.62 -0.51
C PRO A 2 -8.84 0.17 -0.35
N VAL A 3 -8.18 -0.64 0.49
CA VAL A 3 -8.64 -1.99 0.90
C VAL A 3 -8.52 -2.16 2.42
N VAL A 4 -9.42 -2.94 3.02
CA VAL A 4 -9.44 -3.23 4.47
C VAL A 4 -9.21 -4.71 4.68
N SER A 5 -8.29 -5.05 5.59
CA SER A 5 -8.03 -6.44 6.00
C SER A 5 -9.01 -6.92 7.08
N SER A 6 -8.98 -8.22 7.38
CA SER A 6 -9.80 -8.85 8.41
C SER A 6 -9.54 -8.33 9.83
N ASP A 7 -8.33 -7.82 10.11
CA ASP A 7 -7.98 -7.20 11.40
C ASP A 7 -8.42 -5.71 11.50
N GLY A 8 -9.01 -5.18 10.42
CA GLY A 8 -9.45 -3.79 10.32
C GLY A 8 -8.36 -2.80 9.88
N THR A 9 -7.14 -3.26 9.58
CA THR A 9 -6.08 -2.41 9.01
C THR A 9 -6.50 -1.96 7.61
N LEU A 10 -6.43 -0.64 7.39
CA LEU A 10 -6.75 0.02 6.13
C LEU A 10 -5.47 0.28 5.32
N TYR A 11 -5.46 -0.15 4.06
CA TYR A 11 -4.36 0.04 3.13
C TYR A 11 -4.73 1.02 2.03
N VAL A 12 -3.91 2.07 1.87
CA VAL A 12 -4.16 3.15 0.90
C VAL A 12 -2.89 3.48 0.15
N GLY A 13 -2.95 3.46 -1.18
CA GLY A 13 -1.92 4.06 -2.02
C GLY A 13 -1.96 5.58 -1.91
N VAL A 14 -0.83 6.19 -1.58
CA VAL A 14 -0.68 7.64 -1.35
C VAL A 14 0.26 8.26 -2.39
N TRP A 15 0.01 9.53 -2.70
CA TRP A 15 0.87 10.32 -3.60
C TRP A 15 2.35 10.26 -3.18
N GLY A 16 3.24 10.11 -4.16
CA GLY A 16 4.68 9.98 -3.92
C GLY A 16 5.19 8.53 -3.83
N ASN A 17 4.46 7.59 -4.44
CA ASN A 17 4.85 6.18 -4.52
C ASN A 17 4.93 5.48 -3.15
N TYR A 18 3.91 5.72 -2.31
CA TYR A 18 3.79 5.10 -1.00
C TYR A 18 2.54 4.22 -0.87
N LEU A 19 2.65 3.15 -0.08
CA LEU A 19 1.51 2.44 0.50
C LEU A 19 1.47 2.71 2.00
N TYR A 20 0.35 3.21 2.51
CA TYR A 20 0.14 3.44 3.93
C TYR A 20 -0.77 2.36 4.49
N ALA A 21 -0.38 1.81 5.64
CA ALA A 21 -1.23 0.97 6.47
C ALA A 21 -1.66 1.78 7.70
N LEU A 22 -2.97 1.91 7.91
CA LEU A 22 -3.56 2.63 9.03
C LEU A 22 -4.28 1.65 9.97
N ASN A 23 -4.13 1.88 11.27
CA ASN A 23 -4.94 1.21 12.28
C ASN A 23 -6.42 1.61 12.12
N PRO A 24 -7.39 0.83 12.65
CA PRO A 24 -8.82 1.18 12.62
C PRO A 24 -9.15 2.55 13.21
N ASN A 25 -8.33 3.05 14.13
CA ASN A 25 -8.47 4.40 14.73
C ASN A 25 -7.88 5.54 13.86
N GLY A 26 -7.42 5.25 12.65
CA GLY A 26 -6.83 6.21 11.71
C GLY A 26 -5.36 6.53 11.93
N THR A 27 -4.71 5.99 12.96
CA THR A 27 -3.27 6.21 13.18
C THR A 27 -2.42 5.39 12.21
N LEU A 28 -1.25 5.92 11.82
CA LEU A 28 -0.32 5.21 10.93
C LEU A 28 0.24 3.96 11.63
N LYS A 29 0.03 2.78 11.04
CA LYS A 29 0.63 1.50 11.46
C LYS A 29 2.03 1.36 10.87
N TRP A 30 2.16 1.54 9.56
CA TRP A 30 3.43 1.61 8.84
C TRP A 30 3.24 2.22 7.44
N ARG A 31 4.35 2.52 6.76
CA ARG A 31 4.35 2.86 5.33
C ARG A 31 5.42 2.08 4.56
N PHE A 32 5.12 1.74 3.32
CA PHE A 32 6.05 1.18 2.36
C PHE A 32 6.33 2.22 1.26
N GLU A 33 7.58 2.27 0.82
CA GLU A 33 8.06 3.19 -0.20
C GLU A 33 8.57 2.36 -1.38
N GLY A 34 8.10 2.68 -2.59
CA GLY A 34 8.60 2.05 -3.81
C GLY A 34 10.05 2.42 -4.12
N LEU A 35 10.65 1.71 -5.07
CA LEU A 35 12.09 1.81 -5.37
C LEU A 35 12.48 3.09 -6.12
N LYS A 36 11.54 3.71 -6.85
CA LYS A 36 11.79 4.99 -7.54
C LYS A 36 10.88 6.08 -6.99
N GLN A 37 11.46 7.27 -6.82
CA GLN A 37 10.77 8.48 -6.39
C GLN A 37 10.72 9.45 -7.57
N GLU A 38 9.62 9.48 -8.31
CA GLU A 38 9.35 10.53 -9.29
C GLU A 38 8.31 11.51 -8.75
N LYS A 39 8.75 12.76 -8.55
CA LYS A 39 7.85 13.84 -8.14
C LYS A 39 6.88 14.16 -9.29
N GLY A 40 5.59 14.21 -8.97
CA GLY A 40 4.55 14.66 -9.91
C GLY A 40 3.70 13.54 -10.51
N VAL A 41 3.95 12.29 -10.14
CA VAL A 41 3.25 11.12 -10.70
C VAL A 41 2.21 10.58 -9.72
N THR A 42 0.99 10.30 -10.23
CA THR A 42 -0.25 10.47 -9.46
C THR A 42 -1.18 9.26 -9.35
N VAL A 43 -0.90 8.10 -9.96
CA VAL A 43 -1.92 7.03 -10.11
C VAL A 43 -1.49 5.66 -9.57
N LEU A 44 -1.43 5.47 -8.26
CA LEU A 44 -1.20 4.11 -7.76
C LEU A 44 -2.38 3.19 -8.11
N SER A 45 -2.07 1.92 -8.40
CA SER A 45 -3.12 0.90 -8.52
C SER A 45 -3.84 0.72 -7.18
N SER A 46 -5.05 0.16 -7.20
CA SER A 46 -5.70 -0.19 -5.94
C SER A 46 -4.98 -1.40 -5.31
N PRO A 47 -4.64 -1.36 -4.01
CA PRO A 47 -4.07 -2.50 -3.31
C PRO A 47 -5.05 -3.68 -3.25
N ALA A 48 -4.51 -4.89 -3.24
CA ALA A 48 -5.24 -6.14 -3.02
C ALA A 48 -4.63 -6.92 -1.85
N ILE A 49 -5.44 -7.71 -1.14
CA ILE A 49 -5.01 -8.53 -0.01
C ILE A 49 -5.23 -10.00 -0.37
N ALA A 50 -4.18 -10.82 -0.28
CA ALA A 50 -4.29 -12.27 -0.41
C ALA A 50 -4.80 -12.93 0.89
N GLU A 51 -5.21 -14.19 0.81
CA GLU A 51 -5.75 -14.93 1.96
C GLU A 51 -4.74 -15.08 3.10
N ASP A 52 -3.44 -15.10 2.78
CA ASP A 52 -2.34 -15.14 3.75
C ASP A 52 -1.97 -13.77 4.35
N GLY A 53 -2.68 -12.70 3.97
CA GLY A 53 -2.43 -11.33 4.43
C GLY A 53 -1.42 -10.55 3.58
N THR A 54 -0.83 -11.15 2.54
CA THR A 54 0.10 -10.44 1.65
C THR A 54 -0.63 -9.33 0.88
N ILE A 55 -0.05 -8.13 0.90
CA ILE A 55 -0.58 -6.96 0.19
C ILE A 55 0.11 -6.83 -1.16
N TYR A 56 -0.68 -6.80 -2.23
CA TYR A 56 -0.21 -6.56 -3.59
C TYR A 56 -0.56 -5.15 -4.06
N ILE A 57 0.41 -4.42 -4.60
CA ILE A 57 0.17 -3.10 -5.19
C ILE A 57 1.10 -2.83 -6.36
N GLY A 58 0.50 -2.46 -7.49
CA GLY A 58 1.21 -1.91 -8.64
C GLY A 58 1.57 -0.44 -8.38
N MET A 59 2.86 -0.14 -8.45
CA MET A 59 3.42 1.18 -8.22
C MET A 59 3.94 1.80 -9.52
N TRP A 60 4.19 3.11 -9.51
CA TRP A 60 4.62 3.84 -10.73
C TRP A 60 6.08 3.66 -11.09
N ASP A 61 6.84 3.03 -10.22
CA ASP A 61 8.25 2.73 -10.44
C ASP A 61 8.49 1.52 -11.36
N ASP A 62 7.44 1.06 -12.05
CA ASP A 62 7.37 -0.11 -12.92
C ASP A 62 7.33 -1.46 -12.18
N TYR A 63 7.11 -1.47 -10.87
CA TYR A 63 7.08 -2.69 -10.07
C TYR A 63 5.69 -3.03 -9.51
N LEU A 64 5.44 -4.33 -9.42
CA LEU A 64 4.41 -4.92 -8.57
C LEU A 64 5.06 -5.37 -7.28
N TYR A 65 4.59 -4.84 -6.15
CA TYR A 65 5.08 -5.21 -4.83
C TYR A 65 4.18 -6.25 -4.18
N ALA A 66 4.80 -7.18 -3.46
CA ALA A 66 4.17 -8.09 -2.51
C ALA A 66 4.75 -7.80 -1.12
N ILE A 67 3.89 -7.39 -0.19
CA ILE A 67 4.29 -6.91 1.14
C ILE A 67 3.59 -7.81 2.16
N GLY A 68 4.38 -8.66 2.84
CA GLY A 68 3.91 -9.57 3.87
C GLY A 68 4.64 -9.36 5.20
N GLU A 69 4.26 -10.13 6.21
CA GLU A 69 5.03 -10.22 7.45
C GLU A 69 6.35 -10.98 7.23
N LYS A 70 7.34 -10.70 8.07
CA LYS A 70 8.63 -11.41 8.06
C LYS A 70 8.54 -12.76 8.75
#